data_AF-A0A453CIP6-F1
#
_entry.id   AF-A0A453CIP6-F1
#
_cell.length_a   1.000
_cell.length_b   1.000
_cell.length_c   1.000
_cell.angle_alpha   90.00
_cell.angle_beta   90.00
_cell.angle_gamma   90.00
#
_symmetry.space_group_name_H-M   'P 1'
#
loop_
_entity.id
_entity.type
_entity.pdbx_description
1 polymer ?
#
loop_
_entity_poly.entity_id
_entity_poly.type
_entity_poly.pdbx_seq_one_letter_code
_entity_poly.pdbx_strand_id
1 'polypeptide(L)'
;HLGMPNVPFVYAGDFIKVLRQKHASKSYSKMIIYVEACESGSIFEGLMPQDHNIYVTTAANAQESSWAAYCPGMETPPPSEYKTCLGDAYSVSWMEDSETHNLKKESIKQQYEVVKARTAPRNESSIGSHVMEYGDRTFKDEMLFLYQGFDPAKSSITKRQLLMPSLKGAINQRDADILFMWNKYEQLDGGSEEKLRALRKIRETVFHRKHLDSSIDFIGKLVFGFEKGPSVLDAARGSGQPLVDDWDCLKTMVRVFESQCGSLT
;
A
#
# COMPACT_ATOMS: atom_id res chain seq x y z
N HIS A 1 7.72 -6.15 3.46
CA HIS A 1 7.04 -7.38 2.97
C HIS A 1 5.60 -7.01 2.66
N LEU A 2 4.86 -7.80 1.88
CA LEU A 2 3.42 -7.62 1.67
C LEU A 2 2.65 -8.57 2.58
N GLY A 3 1.61 -8.04 3.24
CA GLY A 3 0.76 -8.80 4.15
C GLY A 3 -0.02 -9.91 3.44
N MET A 4 -0.28 -10.99 4.18
CA MET A 4 -1.17 -12.07 3.79
C MET A 4 -2.13 -12.34 4.95
N PRO A 5 -3.38 -12.76 4.71
CA PRO A 5 -4.34 -13.03 5.79
C PRO A 5 -3.83 -14.04 6.82
N ASN A 6 -2.94 -14.94 6.40
CA ASN A 6 -2.21 -15.86 7.25
C ASN A 6 -0.72 -15.82 6.87
N VAL A 7 0.15 -16.12 7.84
CA VAL A 7 1.58 -16.29 7.61
C VAL A 7 1.87 -17.50 6.69
N PRO A 8 2.97 -17.48 5.91
CA PRO A 8 3.99 -16.42 5.83
C PRO A 8 3.59 -15.25 4.92
N PHE A 9 4.16 -14.07 5.21
CA PHE A 9 4.06 -12.89 4.34
C PHE A 9 4.94 -13.00 3.09
N VAL A 10 4.66 -12.17 2.09
CA VAL A 10 5.43 -12.12 0.84
C VAL A 10 6.61 -11.16 1.00
N TYR A 11 7.83 -11.69 0.98
CA TYR A 11 9.04 -10.89 0.98
C TYR A 11 9.41 -10.48 -0.45
N ALA A 12 9.91 -9.25 -0.62
CA ALA A 12 10.24 -8.71 -1.93
C ALA A 12 11.25 -9.58 -2.68
N GLY A 13 12.29 -10.07 -2.00
CA GLY A 13 13.26 -11.00 -2.58
C GLY A 13 12.62 -12.24 -3.22
N ASP A 14 11.61 -12.83 -2.57
CA ASP A 14 10.89 -13.99 -3.09
C ASP A 14 9.99 -13.62 -4.28
N PHE A 15 9.26 -12.51 -4.16
CA PHE A 15 8.39 -12.04 -5.23
C PHE A 15 9.16 -11.75 -6.53
N ILE A 16 10.26 -11.00 -6.42
CA ILE A 16 11.12 -10.67 -7.55
C ILE A 16 11.78 -11.93 -8.14
N LYS A 17 12.15 -12.91 -7.29
CA LYS A 17 12.65 -14.21 -7.77
C LYS A 17 11.62 -14.94 -8.65
N VAL A 18 10.35 -14.95 -8.26
CA VAL A 18 9.26 -15.54 -9.05
C VAL A 18 9.08 -14.80 -10.37
N LEU A 19 9.11 -13.46 -10.38
CA LEU A 19 9.02 -12.68 -11.62
C LEU A 19 10.17 -12.97 -12.59
N ARG A 20 11.40 -13.14 -12.08
CA ARG A 20 12.56 -13.56 -12.91
C ARG A 20 12.35 -14.95 -13.51
N GLN A 21 11.84 -15.91 -12.73
CA GLN A 21 11.52 -17.25 -13.24
C GLN A 21 10.42 -17.21 -14.31
N LYS A 22 9.39 -16.38 -14.09
CA LYS A 22 8.31 -16.18 -15.05
C LYS A 22 8.84 -15.58 -16.36
N HIS A 23 9.74 -14.60 -16.29
CA HIS A 23 10.40 -14.04 -17.47
C HIS A 23 11.25 -15.10 -18.21
N ALA A 24 12.07 -15.86 -17.48
CA ALA A 24 12.90 -16.92 -18.05
C ALA A 24 12.08 -18.00 -18.76
N SER A 25 10.86 -18.27 -18.28
CA SER A 25 9.92 -19.21 -18.91
C SER A 25 9.30 -18.70 -20.23
N LYS A 26 9.48 -17.41 -20.57
CA LYS A 26 8.94 -16.75 -21.77
C LYS A 26 7.42 -16.94 -21.95
N SER A 27 6.68 -17.00 -20.84
CA SER A 27 5.25 -17.32 -20.83
C SER A 27 4.33 -16.10 -20.71
N TYR A 28 4.85 -14.90 -21.04
CA TYR A 28 4.08 -13.68 -21.27
C TYR A 28 4.81 -12.81 -22.29
N SER A 29 4.07 -11.94 -22.98
CA SER A 29 4.67 -10.92 -23.86
C SER A 29 5.09 -9.70 -23.04
N LYS A 30 4.11 -9.10 -22.35
CA LYS A 30 4.25 -7.93 -21.48
C LYS A 30 3.35 -8.09 -20.26
N MET A 31 3.78 -7.55 -19.12
CA MET A 31 3.05 -7.65 -17.86
C MET A 31 2.97 -6.28 -17.18
N ILE A 32 1.83 -5.99 -16.56
CA ILE A 32 1.66 -4.84 -15.69
C ILE A 32 1.28 -5.30 -14.28
N ILE A 33 1.85 -4.67 -13.25
CA ILE A 33 1.57 -4.98 -11.84
C ILE A 33 1.23 -3.68 -11.12
N TYR A 34 0.05 -3.63 -10.48
CA TYR A 34 -0.41 -2.56 -9.60
C TYR A 34 -0.32 -3.06 -8.16
N VAL A 35 0.33 -2.32 -7.28
CA VAL A 35 0.49 -2.72 -5.86
C VAL A 35 -0.03 -1.63 -4.94
N GLU A 36 -1.17 -1.92 -4.30
CA GLU A 36 -1.70 -1.18 -3.17
C GLU A 36 -1.15 -1.74 -1.87
N ALA A 37 -0.26 -1.00 -1.22
CA ALA A 37 0.20 -1.25 0.13
C ALA A 37 1.01 -0.06 0.66
N CYS A 38 1.12 0.06 1.98
CA CYS A 38 2.11 0.89 2.64
C CYS A 38 3.52 0.47 2.21
N GLU A 39 4.40 1.45 2.00
CA GLU A 39 5.79 1.24 1.60
C GLU A 39 5.94 0.34 0.36
N SER A 40 4.94 0.31 -0.53
CA SER A 40 4.87 -0.63 -1.65
C SER A 40 6.04 -0.48 -2.62
N GLY A 41 6.65 0.70 -2.72
CA GLY A 41 7.89 0.91 -3.46
C GLY A 41 9.05 0.02 -3.00
N SER A 42 9.11 -0.32 -1.70
CA SER A 42 10.17 -1.17 -1.12
C SER A 42 10.18 -2.60 -1.65
N ILE A 43 9.09 -3.04 -2.30
CA ILE A 43 8.99 -4.35 -2.94
C ILE A 43 9.80 -4.41 -4.25
N PHE A 44 10.07 -3.27 -4.87
CA PHE A 44 10.66 -3.19 -6.22
C PHE A 44 11.94 -2.36 -6.29
N GLU A 45 12.08 -1.37 -5.41
CA GLU A 45 13.24 -0.47 -5.40
C GLU A 45 14.55 -1.26 -5.20
N GLY A 46 15.51 -1.04 -6.09
CA GLY A 46 16.79 -1.76 -6.12
C GLY A 46 16.73 -3.24 -6.49
N LEU A 47 15.55 -3.79 -6.80
CA LEU A 47 15.38 -5.22 -7.11
C LEU A 47 14.81 -5.48 -8.50
N MET A 48 13.90 -4.62 -8.96
CA MET A 48 13.12 -4.81 -10.18
C MET A 48 13.94 -4.48 -11.44
N PRO A 49 14.22 -5.46 -12.32
CA PRO A 49 14.95 -5.22 -13.55
C PRO A 49 14.10 -4.51 -14.60
N GLN A 50 14.76 -3.75 -15.49
CA GLN A 50 14.10 -2.95 -16.54
C GLN A 50 13.90 -3.70 -17.86
N ASP A 51 14.51 -4.87 -18.03
CA ASP A 51 14.54 -5.66 -19.28
C ASP A 51 13.64 -6.91 -19.24
N HIS A 52 12.76 -7.01 -18.24
CA HIS A 52 11.90 -8.18 -18.05
C HIS A 52 10.53 -8.06 -18.71
N ASN A 53 10.25 -7.02 -19.50
CA ASN A 53 8.93 -6.74 -20.05
C ASN A 53 7.82 -6.66 -18.97
N ILE A 54 8.15 -6.13 -17.79
CA ILE A 54 7.22 -5.94 -16.68
C ILE A 54 7.26 -4.47 -16.28
N TYR A 55 6.11 -3.80 -16.33
CA TYR A 55 5.92 -2.45 -15.78
C TYR A 55 5.18 -2.54 -14.45
N VAL A 56 5.62 -1.77 -13.46
CA VAL A 56 5.04 -1.79 -12.12
C VAL A 56 4.66 -0.37 -11.71
N THR A 57 3.52 -0.24 -11.05
CA THR A 57 3.11 0.98 -10.34
C THR A 57 2.73 0.63 -8.91
N THR A 58 3.11 1.48 -7.96
CA THR A 58 2.87 1.28 -6.52
C THR A 58 2.14 2.47 -5.91
N ALA A 59 1.29 2.22 -4.92
CA ALA A 59 0.51 3.26 -4.25
C ALA A 59 1.37 4.29 -3.51
N ALA A 60 2.53 3.87 -3.02
CA ALA A 60 3.44 4.64 -2.20
C ALA A 60 4.90 4.39 -2.60
N ASN A 61 5.79 5.30 -2.21
CA ASN A 61 7.23 5.07 -2.24
C ASN A 61 7.67 4.04 -1.18
N ALA A 62 8.97 3.82 -0.99
CA ALA A 62 9.48 2.80 -0.07
C ALA A 62 9.45 3.19 1.42
N GLN A 63 8.99 4.40 1.76
CA GLN A 63 9.15 5.01 3.09
C GLN A 63 7.86 5.66 3.63
N GLU A 64 6.76 5.60 2.88
CA GLU A 64 5.49 6.22 3.28
C GLU A 64 4.34 5.21 3.24
N SER A 65 3.28 5.52 3.99
CA SER A 65 2.05 4.73 3.97
C SER A 65 1.25 4.95 2.70
N SER A 66 0.41 3.98 2.35
CA SER A 66 -0.75 4.25 1.48
C SER A 66 -1.96 4.65 2.33
N TRP A 67 -3.06 4.99 1.65
CA TRP A 67 -4.20 5.68 2.27
C TRP A 67 -5.52 5.03 1.89
N ALA A 68 -6.40 4.87 2.87
CA ALA A 68 -7.76 4.40 2.71
C ALA A 68 -8.70 5.53 2.25
N ALA A 69 -9.64 5.20 1.37
CA ALA A 69 -10.63 6.07 0.77
C ALA A 69 -12.06 5.66 1.16
N TYR A 70 -13.01 6.58 1.01
CA TYR A 70 -14.43 6.36 1.31
C TYR A 70 -14.65 5.84 2.74
N CYS A 71 -13.99 6.50 3.69
CA CYS A 71 -14.08 6.19 5.12
C CYS A 71 -15.19 7.00 5.81
N PRO A 72 -15.79 6.48 6.89
CA PRO A 72 -16.69 7.27 7.74
C PRO A 72 -16.00 8.56 8.21
N GLY A 73 -16.69 9.70 8.08
CA GLY A 73 -16.17 11.02 8.46
C GLY A 73 -15.36 11.75 7.37
N MET A 74 -15.15 11.14 6.20
CA MET A 74 -14.59 11.83 5.03
C MET A 74 -15.58 12.82 4.39
N GLU A 75 -15.09 13.68 3.48
CA GLU A 75 -15.94 14.59 2.69
C GLU A 75 -16.94 13.83 1.81
N THR A 76 -16.53 12.68 1.28
CA THR A 76 -17.40 11.71 0.61
C THR A 76 -17.45 10.41 1.42
N PRO A 77 -18.28 10.37 2.48
CA PRO A 77 -18.35 9.21 3.35
C PRO A 77 -19.18 8.10 2.69
N PRO A 78 -18.97 6.84 3.10
CA PRO A 78 -19.83 5.75 2.70
C PRO A 78 -21.22 5.89 3.35
N PRO A 79 -22.23 5.14 2.87
CA PRO A 79 -23.53 5.05 3.54
C PRO A 79 -23.36 4.66 5.02
N SER A 80 -24.21 5.21 5.89
CA SER A 80 -24.01 5.19 7.34
C SER A 80 -23.94 3.79 7.96
N GLU A 81 -24.51 2.78 7.31
CA GLU A 81 -24.46 1.37 7.69
C GLU A 81 -23.03 0.79 7.60
N TYR A 82 -22.17 1.35 6.74
CA TYR A 82 -20.77 0.98 6.63
C TYR A 82 -19.94 1.72 7.66
N LYS A 83 -19.28 0.96 8.53
CA LYS A 83 -18.43 1.50 9.61
C LYS A 83 -16.94 1.46 9.29
N THR A 84 -16.61 1.11 8.05
CA THR A 84 -15.26 0.89 7.52
C THR A 84 -15.06 1.73 6.25
N CYS A 85 -13.81 1.92 5.85
CA CYS A 85 -13.45 2.43 4.54
C CYS A 85 -13.87 1.43 3.44
N LEU A 86 -14.33 1.92 2.30
CA LEU A 86 -14.80 1.09 1.18
C LEU A 86 -13.75 0.88 0.08
N GLY A 87 -12.62 1.59 0.12
CA GLY A 87 -11.54 1.40 -0.82
C GLY A 87 -10.26 2.06 -0.36
N ASP A 88 -9.29 2.09 -1.26
CA ASP A 88 -7.96 2.65 -1.02
C ASP A 88 -7.65 3.69 -2.08
N ALA A 89 -7.03 4.80 -1.69
CA ALA A 89 -6.85 5.99 -2.49
C ALA A 89 -6.20 5.71 -3.84
N TYR A 90 -5.16 4.89 -3.90
CA TYR A 90 -4.53 4.51 -5.16
C TYR A 90 -5.41 3.54 -5.96
N SER A 91 -5.96 2.53 -5.30
CA SER A 91 -6.82 1.52 -5.93
C SER A 91 -8.06 2.10 -6.59
N VAL A 92 -8.84 2.91 -5.85
CA VAL A 92 -10.05 3.55 -6.40
C VAL A 92 -9.68 4.56 -7.48
N SER A 93 -8.50 5.20 -7.39
CA SER A 93 -8.05 6.14 -8.40
C SER A 93 -7.87 5.49 -9.77
N TRP A 94 -7.19 4.34 -9.86
CA TRP A 94 -6.97 3.69 -11.16
C TRP A 94 -8.20 2.93 -11.65
N MET A 95 -8.99 2.32 -10.75
CA MET A 95 -10.19 1.58 -11.15
C MET A 95 -11.26 2.53 -11.71
N GLU A 96 -11.51 3.65 -11.03
CA GLU A 96 -12.50 4.65 -11.48
C GLU A 96 -12.04 5.38 -12.75
N ASP A 97 -10.74 5.59 -12.92
CA ASP A 97 -10.16 6.06 -14.19
C ASP A 97 -10.50 5.08 -15.32
N SER A 98 -10.20 3.79 -15.09
CA SER A 98 -10.39 2.77 -16.10
C SER A 98 -11.85 2.55 -16.50
N GLU A 99 -12.78 2.62 -15.55
CA GLU A 99 -14.21 2.41 -15.84
C GLU A 99 -14.89 3.63 -16.47
N THR A 100 -14.32 4.83 -16.33
CA THR A 100 -14.91 6.07 -16.84
C THR A 100 -14.34 6.52 -18.19
N HIS A 101 -13.30 5.84 -18.70
CA HIS A 101 -12.62 6.23 -19.93
C HIS A 101 -12.64 5.17 -21.04
N ASN A 102 -12.29 5.60 -22.25
CA ASN A 102 -12.10 4.72 -23.39
C ASN A 102 -10.66 4.17 -23.38
N LEU A 103 -10.47 2.96 -22.87
CA LEU A 103 -9.16 2.32 -22.72
C LEU A 103 -8.42 2.02 -24.05
N LYS A 104 -9.09 2.15 -25.20
CA LYS A 104 -8.41 2.11 -26.52
C LYS A 104 -7.71 3.42 -26.86
N LYS A 105 -7.99 4.50 -26.13
CA LYS A 105 -7.44 5.84 -26.33
C LYS A 105 -6.59 6.30 -25.15
N GLU A 106 -6.76 5.68 -23.99
CA GLU A 106 -5.98 6.00 -22.80
C GLU A 106 -4.76 5.09 -22.67
N SER A 107 -3.59 5.71 -22.52
CA SER A 107 -2.33 5.00 -22.32
C SER A 107 -2.00 4.76 -20.85
N ILE A 108 -1.12 3.80 -20.59
CA ILE A 108 -0.58 3.53 -19.25
C ILE A 108 0.00 4.80 -18.61
N LYS A 109 0.73 5.63 -19.38
CA LYS A 109 1.26 6.91 -18.93
C LYS A 109 0.17 7.85 -18.45
N GLN A 110 -0.90 7.97 -19.22
CA GLN A 110 -1.99 8.90 -18.90
C GLN A 110 -2.65 8.51 -17.58
N GLN A 111 -2.97 7.23 -17.40
CA GLN A 111 -3.51 6.73 -16.15
C GLN A 111 -2.54 6.94 -14.98
N TYR A 112 -1.26 6.59 -15.13
CA TYR A 112 -0.26 6.81 -14.07
C TYR A 112 -0.23 8.27 -13.59
N GLU A 113 -0.22 9.25 -14.51
CA GLU A 113 -0.20 10.67 -14.13
C GLU A 113 -1.49 11.11 -13.41
N VAL A 114 -2.64 10.57 -13.80
CA VAL A 114 -3.92 10.90 -13.13
C VAL A 114 -4.01 10.25 -11.76
N VAL A 115 -3.64 8.98 -11.66
CA VAL A 115 -3.60 8.26 -10.38
C VAL A 115 -2.62 8.96 -9.44
N LYS A 116 -1.42 9.30 -9.90
CA LYS A 116 -0.44 10.06 -9.12
C LYS A 116 -0.99 11.40 -8.62
N ALA A 117 -1.67 12.15 -9.49
CA ALA A 117 -2.24 13.45 -9.11
C ALA A 117 -3.40 13.32 -8.11
N ARG A 118 -4.20 12.25 -8.20
CA ARG A 118 -5.33 12.00 -7.30
C ARG A 118 -4.91 11.42 -5.95
N THR A 119 -3.90 10.53 -5.95
CA THR A 119 -3.38 9.90 -4.72
C THR A 119 -2.54 10.85 -3.87
N ALA A 120 -1.89 11.87 -4.46
CA ALA A 120 -1.21 12.94 -3.74
C ALA A 120 -1.60 14.33 -4.28
N PRO A 121 -2.74 14.89 -3.83
CA PRO A 121 -3.22 16.18 -4.29
C PRO A 121 -2.23 17.30 -3.91
N ARG A 122 -1.79 18.09 -4.90
CA ARG A 122 -0.80 19.18 -4.70
C ARG A 122 -1.18 20.21 -3.63
N ASN A 123 -2.47 20.35 -3.34
CA ASN A 123 -2.99 21.34 -2.40
C ASN A 123 -3.14 20.80 -0.96
N GLU A 124 -2.82 19.53 -0.71
CA GLU A 124 -3.00 18.86 0.58
C GLU A 124 -1.75 18.08 0.98
N SER A 125 -0.67 18.80 1.32
CA SER A 125 0.66 18.20 1.60
C SER A 125 0.71 17.24 2.79
N SER A 126 -0.36 17.11 3.57
CA SER A 126 -0.48 16.19 4.71
C SER A 126 -1.25 14.91 4.39
N ILE A 127 -1.79 14.76 3.17
CA ILE A 127 -2.65 13.63 2.80
C ILE A 127 -2.17 13.04 1.47
N GLY A 128 -2.07 11.71 1.44
CA GLY A 128 -1.75 10.98 0.22
C GLY A 128 -0.32 10.45 0.15
N SER A 129 -0.01 9.80 -0.96
CA SER A 129 1.26 9.11 -1.18
C SER A 129 1.76 9.25 -2.62
N HIS A 130 3.07 9.21 -2.77
CA HIS A 130 3.76 9.28 -4.05
C HIS A 130 3.62 7.96 -4.78
N VAL A 131 2.77 7.95 -5.80
CA VAL A 131 2.67 6.83 -6.73
C VAL A 131 3.98 6.69 -7.49
N MET A 132 4.60 5.51 -7.43
CA MET A 132 5.88 5.23 -8.06
C MET A 132 5.73 4.30 -9.26
N GLU A 133 6.77 4.24 -10.09
CA GLU A 133 6.86 3.34 -11.23
C GLU A 133 8.24 2.64 -11.32
N TYR A 134 8.24 1.34 -11.61
CA TYR A 134 9.44 0.49 -11.70
C TYR A 134 9.39 -0.43 -12.92
N GLY A 135 10.52 -1.07 -13.23
CA GLY A 135 10.63 -2.00 -14.36
C GLY A 135 10.73 -1.32 -15.72
N ASP A 136 10.16 -1.95 -16.75
CA ASP A 136 10.24 -1.50 -18.14
C ASP A 136 9.27 -0.34 -18.41
N ARG A 137 9.80 0.88 -18.48
CA ARG A 137 9.02 2.10 -18.74
C ARG A 137 8.76 2.35 -20.22
N THR A 138 9.25 1.50 -21.14
CA THR A 138 8.94 1.63 -22.57
C THR A 138 7.46 1.37 -22.87
N PHE A 139 6.72 0.80 -21.92
CA PHE A 139 5.31 0.42 -22.06
C PHE A 139 4.37 1.61 -21.93
N LYS A 140 4.86 2.76 -21.46
CA LYS A 140 4.04 3.91 -21.05
C LYS A 140 3.11 4.44 -22.15
N ASP A 141 3.49 4.28 -23.42
CA ASP A 141 2.67 4.73 -24.55
C ASP A 141 1.68 3.66 -25.06
N GLU A 142 1.70 2.45 -24.50
CA GLU A 142 0.70 1.42 -24.80
C GLU A 142 -0.66 1.76 -24.20
N MET A 143 -1.70 1.36 -24.92
CA MET A 143 -3.09 1.60 -24.52
C MET A 143 -3.55 0.57 -23.49
N LEU A 144 -4.29 1.03 -22.48
CA LEU A 144 -4.74 0.21 -21.35
C LEU A 144 -5.59 -1.00 -21.77
N PHE A 145 -6.28 -0.94 -22.90
CA PHE A 145 -7.14 -2.04 -23.34
C PHE A 145 -6.40 -3.36 -23.55
N LEU A 146 -5.08 -3.32 -23.79
CA LEU A 146 -4.25 -4.52 -23.94
C LEU A 146 -4.16 -5.33 -22.64
N TYR A 147 -4.35 -4.67 -21.49
CA TYR A 147 -4.17 -5.25 -20.17
C TYR A 147 -5.49 -5.37 -19.39
N GLN A 148 -6.41 -4.43 -19.58
CA GLN A 148 -7.65 -4.31 -18.81
C GLN A 148 -8.91 -4.59 -19.65
N GLY A 149 -8.76 -4.85 -20.96
CA GLY A 149 -9.88 -5.08 -21.87
C GLY A 149 -10.57 -3.77 -22.29
N PHE A 150 -11.75 -3.89 -22.92
CA PHE A 150 -12.49 -2.74 -23.42
C PHE A 150 -13.99 -2.94 -23.26
N ASP A 151 -14.64 -1.98 -22.58
CA ASP A 151 -16.09 -1.88 -22.50
C ASP A 151 -16.64 -1.12 -23.73
N PRO A 152 -17.46 -1.75 -24.59
CA PRO A 152 -18.07 -1.10 -25.75
C PRO A 152 -18.91 0.15 -25.41
N ALA A 153 -19.49 0.21 -24.21
CA ALA A 153 -20.28 1.37 -23.77
C ALA A 153 -19.43 2.66 -23.67
N LYS A 154 -18.10 2.53 -23.55
CA LYS A 154 -17.15 3.64 -23.44
C LYS A 154 -16.63 4.13 -24.80
N SER A 155 -17.08 3.55 -25.91
CA SER A 155 -16.60 3.87 -27.27
C SER A 155 -16.78 5.35 -27.65
N SER A 156 -17.89 5.97 -27.24
CA SER A 156 -18.25 7.36 -27.53
C SER A 156 -17.53 8.38 -26.64
N ILE A 157 -16.84 7.93 -25.58
CA ILE A 157 -16.10 8.82 -24.68
C ILE A 157 -14.88 9.37 -25.45
N THR A 158 -14.86 10.70 -25.56
CA THR A 158 -13.84 11.47 -26.29
C THR A 158 -13.14 12.49 -25.42
N LYS A 159 -13.79 12.92 -24.33
CA LYS A 159 -13.21 13.86 -23.37
C LYS A 159 -12.82 13.11 -22.11
N ARG A 160 -11.58 13.35 -21.66
CA ARG A 160 -11.10 12.89 -20.38
C ARG A 160 -11.81 13.67 -19.28
N GLN A 161 -12.51 12.97 -18.39
CA GLN A 161 -13.14 13.61 -17.24
C GLN A 161 -12.14 13.67 -16.09
N LEU A 162 -12.21 14.73 -15.30
CA LEU A 162 -11.49 14.76 -14.02
C LEU A 162 -12.14 13.75 -13.09
N LEU A 163 -11.30 12.95 -12.44
CA LEU A 163 -11.76 12.04 -11.42
C LEU A 163 -12.32 12.83 -10.23
N MET A 164 -13.59 12.58 -9.95
CA MET A 164 -14.32 13.06 -8.80
C MET A 164 -14.91 11.83 -8.10
N PRO A 165 -14.98 11.80 -6.76
CA PRO A 165 -14.72 12.90 -5.84
C PRO A 165 -13.25 13.04 -5.42
N SER A 166 -12.95 14.19 -4.79
CA SER A 166 -11.72 14.41 -4.02
C SER A 166 -11.59 13.34 -2.93
N LEU A 167 -10.35 12.90 -2.68
CA LEU A 167 -10.03 11.95 -1.60
C LEU A 167 -9.70 12.67 -0.28
N LYS A 168 -10.22 13.89 -0.10
CA LYS A 168 -10.00 14.70 1.09
C LYS A 168 -10.51 13.98 2.34
N GLY A 169 -9.65 13.93 3.35
CA GLY A 169 -9.89 13.19 4.58
C GLY A 169 -9.55 11.71 4.51
N ALA A 170 -8.86 11.26 3.44
CA ALA A 170 -8.33 9.90 3.38
C ALA A 170 -7.53 9.57 4.64
N ILE A 171 -7.61 8.31 5.06
CA ILE A 171 -7.08 7.84 6.34
C ILE A 171 -5.81 7.05 6.09
N ASN A 172 -4.79 7.23 6.93
CA ASN A 172 -3.59 6.41 6.86
C ASN A 172 -3.95 4.94 7.11
N GLN A 173 -3.50 4.02 6.25
CA GLN A 173 -3.85 2.60 6.36
C GLN A 173 -3.54 1.98 7.73
N ARG A 174 -2.47 2.43 8.40
CA ARG A 174 -2.08 1.91 9.72
C ARG A 174 -3.04 2.36 10.84
N ASP A 175 -3.86 3.38 10.60
CA ASP A 175 -4.85 3.89 11.55
C ASP A 175 -6.27 3.40 11.27
N ALA A 176 -6.54 2.91 10.05
CA ALA A 176 -7.88 2.56 9.59
C ALA A 176 -8.55 1.46 10.43
N ASP A 177 -7.79 0.48 10.91
CA ASP A 177 -8.29 -0.61 11.75
C ASP A 177 -8.73 -0.11 13.15
N ILE A 178 -7.93 0.77 13.77
CA ILE A 178 -8.24 1.38 15.05
C ILE A 178 -9.44 2.31 14.92
N LEU A 179 -9.51 3.12 13.85
CA LEU A 179 -10.66 3.99 13.59
C LEU A 179 -11.94 3.18 13.37
N PHE A 180 -11.87 2.07 12.64
CA PHE A 180 -13.00 1.13 12.50
C PHE A 180 -13.47 0.62 13.87
N MET A 181 -12.54 0.11 14.69
CA MET A 181 -12.89 -0.40 16.02
C MET A 181 -13.50 0.71 16.90
N TRP A 182 -12.95 1.93 16.84
CA TRP A 182 -13.44 3.08 17.59
C TRP A 182 -14.84 3.51 17.14
N ASN A 183 -15.08 3.63 15.83
CA ASN A 183 -16.39 3.95 15.27
C ASN A 183 -17.45 2.93 15.67
N LYS A 184 -17.08 1.63 15.69
CA LYS A 184 -17.97 0.57 16.18
C LYS A 184 -18.24 0.73 17.68
N TYR A 185 -17.22 1.01 18.49
CA TYR A 185 -17.37 1.21 19.93
C TYR A 185 -18.32 2.37 20.28
N GLU A 186 -18.20 3.51 19.60
CA GLU A 186 -19.00 4.71 19.87
C GLU A 186 -20.51 4.46 19.69
N GLN A 187 -20.88 3.62 18.72
CA GLN A 187 -22.27 3.34 18.38
C GLN A 187 -22.94 2.28 19.26
N LEU A 188 -22.18 1.58 20.10
CA LEU A 188 -22.73 0.60 21.03
C LEU A 188 -23.41 1.29 22.22
N ASP A 189 -24.44 0.64 22.75
CA ASP A 189 -25.19 1.14 23.91
C ASP A 189 -24.30 1.26 25.15
N GLY A 190 -24.46 2.36 25.89
CA GLY A 190 -23.73 2.65 27.11
C GLY A 190 -23.92 1.54 28.15
N GLY A 191 -22.82 0.99 28.65
CA GLY A 191 -22.84 -0.06 29.69
C GLY A 191 -23.11 -1.48 29.17
N SER A 192 -23.31 -1.68 27.87
CA SER A 192 -23.46 -3.03 27.30
C SER A 192 -22.17 -3.85 27.43
N GLU A 193 -22.31 -5.18 27.60
CA GLU A 193 -21.15 -6.08 27.59
C GLU A 193 -20.36 -5.99 26.27
N GLU A 194 -21.06 -5.78 25.16
CA GLU A 194 -20.44 -5.62 23.85
C GLU A 194 -19.54 -4.39 23.80
N LYS A 195 -19.98 -3.25 24.34
CA LYS A 195 -19.18 -2.02 24.42
C LYS A 195 -17.93 -2.22 25.27
N LEU A 196 -18.06 -2.93 26.40
CA LEU A 196 -16.93 -3.29 27.26
C LEU A 196 -15.93 -4.21 26.55
N ARG A 197 -16.41 -5.22 25.80
CA ARG A 197 -15.56 -6.12 25.01
C ARG A 197 -14.85 -5.36 23.88
N ALA A 198 -15.55 -4.47 23.19
CA ALA A 198 -14.97 -3.63 22.13
C ALA A 198 -13.85 -2.74 22.67
N LEU A 199 -14.08 -2.06 23.80
CA LEU A 199 -13.07 -1.23 24.45
C LEU A 199 -11.85 -2.05 24.89
N ARG A 200 -12.07 -3.25 25.44
CA ARG A 200 -10.99 -4.17 25.80
C ARG A 200 -10.16 -4.54 24.58
N LYS A 201 -10.80 -4.89 23.45
CA LYS A 201 -10.10 -5.25 22.22
C LYS A 201 -9.26 -4.08 21.67
N ILE A 202 -9.81 -2.87 21.64
CA ILE A 202 -9.07 -1.66 21.23
C ILE A 202 -7.84 -1.47 22.12
N ARG A 203 -8.02 -1.59 23.43
CA ARG A 203 -6.95 -1.43 24.41
C ARG A 203 -5.85 -2.48 24.24
N GLU A 204 -6.21 -3.74 24.06
CA GLU A 204 -5.28 -4.84 23.78
C GLU A 204 -4.49 -4.58 22.49
N THR A 205 -5.14 -4.15 21.40
CA THR A 205 -4.47 -3.83 20.14
C THR A 205 -3.47 -2.69 20.32
N VAL A 206 -3.87 -1.59 20.96
CA VAL A 206 -2.97 -0.44 21.20
C VAL A 206 -1.81 -0.81 22.12
N PHE A 207 -2.06 -1.62 23.16
CA PHE A 207 -0.98 -2.10 24.03
C PHE A 207 0.00 -3.01 23.30
N HIS A 208 -0.49 -3.90 22.44
CA HIS A 208 0.37 -4.76 21.63
C HIS A 208 1.27 -3.93 20.70
N ARG A 209 0.70 -2.94 19.99
CA ARG A 209 1.49 -2.00 19.16
C ARG A 209 2.59 -1.30 19.96
N LYS A 210 2.25 -0.71 21.12
CA LYS A 210 3.22 -0.04 21.99
C LYS A 210 4.30 -0.99 22.52
N HIS A 211 3.93 -2.24 22.83
CA HIS A 211 4.86 -3.28 23.25
C HIS A 211 5.87 -3.60 22.14
N LEU A 212 5.41 -3.78 20.90
CA LEU A 212 6.27 -4.01 19.75
C LEU A 212 7.21 -2.82 19.49
N ASP A 213 6.68 -1.59 19.46
CA ASP A 213 7.46 -0.37 19.26
C ASP A 213 8.58 -0.24 20.31
N SER A 214 8.22 -0.44 21.59
CA SER A 214 9.18 -0.35 22.70
C SER A 214 10.21 -1.48 22.66
N SER A 215 9.82 -2.68 22.22
CA SER A 215 10.72 -3.83 22.10
C SER A 215 11.76 -3.60 21.01
N ILE A 216 11.34 -3.09 19.84
CA ILE A 216 12.25 -2.77 18.73
C ILE A 216 13.23 -1.66 19.12
N ASP A 217 12.74 -0.56 19.71
CA ASP A 217 13.58 0.53 20.21
C ASP A 217 14.61 0.03 21.24
N PHE A 218 14.18 -0.80 22.20
CA PHE A 218 15.07 -1.35 23.22
C PHE A 218 16.14 -2.27 22.62
N ILE A 219 15.78 -3.16 21.68
CA ILE A 219 16.74 -4.01 20.97
C ILE A 219 17.76 -3.15 20.22
N GLY A 220 17.32 -2.09 19.52
CA GLY A 220 18.21 -1.16 18.84
C GLY A 220 19.24 -0.53 19.77
N LYS A 221 18.78 -0.08 20.95
CA LYS A 221 19.65 0.50 22.00
C LYS A 221 20.63 -0.52 22.59
N LEU A 222 20.23 -1.78 22.73
CA LEU A 222 21.11 -2.85 23.21
C LEU A 222 22.18 -3.22 22.19
N VAL A 223 21.82 -3.33 20.91
CA VAL A 223 22.73 -3.81 19.85
C VAL A 223 23.69 -2.70 19.38
N PHE A 224 23.19 -1.47 19.23
CA PHE A 224 23.94 -0.36 18.63
C PHE A 224 24.29 0.76 19.62
N GLY A 225 23.87 0.63 20.89
CA GLY A 225 24.06 1.63 21.93
C GLY A 225 22.93 2.67 21.98
N PHE A 226 22.77 3.33 23.13
CA PHE A 226 21.65 4.25 23.39
C PHE A 226 21.63 5.50 22.50
N GLU A 227 22.80 5.98 22.07
CA GLU A 227 22.90 7.15 21.21
C GLU A 227 22.62 6.83 19.73
N LYS A 228 23.16 5.71 19.23
CA LYS A 228 23.11 5.36 17.80
C LYS A 228 21.93 4.45 17.44
N GLY A 229 21.42 3.66 18.38
CA GLY A 229 20.35 2.69 18.16
C GLY A 229 19.15 3.23 17.39
N PRO A 230 18.48 4.30 17.87
CA PRO A 230 17.34 4.89 17.18
C PRO A 230 17.70 5.32 15.75
N SER A 231 18.82 6.03 15.57
CA SER A 231 19.25 6.50 14.25
C SER A 231 19.58 5.37 13.26
N VAL A 232 20.06 4.22 13.75
CA VAL A 232 20.37 3.05 12.91
C VAL A 232 19.09 2.34 12.48
N LEU A 233 18.10 2.24 13.37
CA LEU A 233 16.81 1.61 13.06
C LEU A 233 15.93 2.46 12.13
N ASP A 234 15.94 3.77 12.32
CA ASP A 234 15.14 4.72 11.53
C ASP A 234 15.79 5.08 10.18
N ALA A 235 17.05 4.71 9.96
CA ALA A 235 17.78 5.05 8.74
C ALA A 235 17.16 4.37 7.51
N ALA A 236 16.66 5.18 6.58
CA ALA A 236 16.30 4.72 5.25
C ALA A 236 17.53 4.70 4.32
N ARG A 237 17.64 3.65 3.51
CA ARG A 237 18.65 3.58 2.43
C ARG A 237 18.35 4.62 1.36
N GLY A 238 19.39 4.98 0.58
CA GLY A 238 19.24 5.90 -0.54
C GLY A 238 18.28 5.37 -1.61
N SER A 239 17.57 6.25 -2.32
CA SER A 239 16.64 5.83 -3.38
C SER A 239 17.36 4.99 -4.45
N GLY A 240 16.68 3.96 -4.93
CA GLY A 240 17.20 2.98 -5.85
C GLY A 240 17.95 1.82 -5.19
N GLN A 241 18.16 1.82 -3.88
CA GLN A 241 18.76 0.70 -3.16
C GLN A 241 17.71 -0.28 -2.61
N PRO A 242 18.01 -1.59 -2.58
CA PRO A 242 17.12 -2.55 -1.93
C PRO A 242 17.11 -2.35 -0.42
N LEU A 243 15.98 -2.68 0.23
CA LEU A 243 15.79 -2.53 1.68
C LEU A 243 16.87 -3.27 2.50
N VAL A 244 17.23 -4.48 2.08
CA VAL A 244 18.25 -5.32 2.71
C VAL A 244 19.12 -5.98 1.64
N ASP A 245 20.35 -6.34 2.02
CA ASP A 245 21.27 -7.08 1.14
C ASP A 245 21.05 -8.60 1.24
N ASP A 246 20.72 -9.09 2.43
CA ASP A 246 20.44 -10.50 2.69
C ASP A 246 18.99 -10.68 3.18
N TRP A 247 18.16 -11.20 2.28
CA TRP A 247 16.74 -11.47 2.54
C TRP A 247 16.50 -12.65 3.48
N ASP A 248 17.41 -13.62 3.52
CA ASP A 248 17.30 -14.77 4.42
C ASP A 248 17.71 -14.38 5.85
N CYS A 249 18.69 -13.49 5.98
CA CYS A 249 18.99 -12.82 7.25
C CYS A 249 17.77 -12.04 7.77
N LEU A 250 17.13 -11.20 6.94
CA LEU A 250 15.91 -10.47 7.32
C LEU A 250 14.81 -11.41 7.83
N LYS A 251 14.49 -12.47 7.07
CA LYS A 251 13.48 -13.47 7.49
C LYS A 251 13.85 -14.15 8.80
N THR A 252 15.13 -14.45 8.99
CA THR A 252 15.63 -15.07 10.23
C THR A 252 15.49 -14.13 11.41
N MET A 253 15.85 -12.85 11.26
CA MET A 253 15.71 -11.85 12.31
C MET A 253 14.25 -11.63 12.69
N VAL A 254 13.34 -11.59 11.72
CA VAL A 254 11.88 -11.52 11.98
C VAL A 254 11.42 -12.72 12.82
N ARG A 255 11.79 -13.95 12.44
CA ARG A 255 11.40 -15.15 13.20
C ARG A 255 11.98 -15.17 14.62
N VAL A 256 13.24 -14.74 14.78
CA VAL A 256 13.87 -14.65 16.10
C VAL A 256 13.10 -13.66 16.96
N PHE A 257 12.82 -12.48 16.45
CA PHE A 257 12.02 -11.47 17.15
C PHE A 257 10.65 -12.03 17.53
N GLU A 258 9.89 -12.61 16.59
CA GLU A 258 8.55 -13.13 16.87
C GLU A 258 8.54 -14.23 17.93
N SER A 259 9.59 -15.07 17.96
CA SER A 259 9.72 -16.15 18.96
C SER A 259 9.96 -15.66 20.39
N GLN A 260 10.54 -14.47 20.56
CA GLN A 260 10.93 -13.93 21.88
C GLN A 260 10.05 -12.76 22.33
N CYS A 261 9.56 -11.96 21.39
CA CYS A 261 8.87 -10.70 21.66
C CYS A 261 7.38 -10.74 21.30
N GLY A 262 6.92 -11.78 20.59
CA GLY A 262 5.54 -11.94 20.14
C GLY A 262 5.33 -11.63 18.66
N SER A 263 4.20 -12.09 18.13
CA SER A 263 3.81 -11.92 16.71
C SER A 263 3.78 -10.45 16.30
N LEU A 264 4.28 -10.14 15.10
CA LEU A 264 4.21 -8.80 14.50
C LEU A 264 2.78 -8.44 14.05
N THR A 265 1.87 -9.41 13.98
CA THR A 265 0.44 -9.25 13.68
C THR A 265 -0.46 -9.76 14.78
#